data_AF-A0ABD2X0R9-F1
#
_entry.id   AF-A0ABD2X0R9-F1
#
_cell.length_a   1.000
_cell.length_b   1.000
_cell.length_c   1.000
_cell.angle_alpha   90.00
_cell.angle_beta   90.00
_cell.angle_gamma   90.00
#
_symmetry.space_group_name_H-M   'P 1'
#
loop_
_entity.id
_entity.type
_entity.pdbx_description
1 polymer ?
#
loop_
_entity_poly.entity_id
_entity_poly.type
_entity_poly.pdbx_seq_one_letter_code
_entity_poly.pdbx_strand_id
1 'polypeptide(L)'
;MDRNTAIAKYLLNLSATEKTDYSLWKATRSIERPENFNPPIKKPSGDWARTVAEKASTFAIHLTEVFKPKDRVISEGSEAELLTCPQHAEQCNNIIHYTSGNTKGGSVHNKKYKKEKSPRT
;
A
#
# COMPACT_ATOMS: atom_id res chain seq x y z
N MET A 1 -41.28 2.06 -3.96
CA MET A 1 -40.51 1.25 -4.94
C MET A 1 -39.86 0.11 -4.19
N ASP A 2 -40.06 -1.12 -4.65
CA ASP A 2 -39.47 -2.31 -4.03
C ASP A 2 -37.96 -2.38 -4.33
N ARG A 3 -37.16 -2.89 -3.38
CA ARG A 3 -35.68 -2.90 -3.50
C ARG A 3 -35.22 -3.73 -4.71
N ASN A 4 -35.85 -4.87 -4.96
CA ASN A 4 -35.46 -5.73 -6.07
C ASN A 4 -35.76 -5.05 -7.41
N THR A 5 -36.87 -4.31 -7.49
CA THR A 5 -37.21 -3.54 -8.70
C THR A 5 -36.21 -2.42 -8.99
N ALA A 6 -35.71 -1.75 -7.95
CA ALA A 6 -34.68 -0.72 -8.10
C ALA A 6 -33.34 -1.31 -8.57
N ILE A 7 -32.93 -2.45 -8.01
CA ILE A 7 -31.72 -3.17 -8.41
C ILE A 7 -31.84 -3.66 -9.86
N ALA A 8 -32.96 -4.27 -10.24
CA ALA A 8 -33.18 -4.75 -11.60
C ALA A 8 -33.06 -3.61 -12.63
N LYS A 9 -33.69 -2.46 -12.36
CA LYS A 9 -33.57 -1.27 -13.21
C LYS A 9 -32.14 -0.75 -13.29
N TYR A 10 -31.40 -0.77 -12.18
CA TYR A 10 -30.00 -0.37 -12.16
C TYR A 10 -29.14 -1.29 -13.06
N LEU A 11 -29.29 -2.62 -12.92
CA LEU A 11 -28.53 -3.60 -13.69
C LEU A 11 -28.82 -3.52 -15.19
N LEU A 12 -30.07 -3.27 -15.57
CA LEU A 12 -30.48 -3.12 -16.98
C LEU A 12 -29.87 -1.89 -17.67
N ASN A 13 -29.49 -0.87 -16.89
CA ASN A 13 -28.94 0.39 -17.42
C ASN A 13 -27.39 0.43 -17.44
N LEU A 14 -26.71 -0.66 -17.08
CA LEU A 14 -25.25 -0.74 -17.14
C LEU A 14 -24.75 -0.91 -18.57
N SER A 15 -23.67 -0.22 -18.92
CA SER A 15 -23.07 -0.28 -20.26
C SER A 15 -21.54 -0.16 -20.22
N ALA A 16 -20.89 -0.79 -21.20
CA ALA A 16 -19.44 -0.76 -21.41
C ALA A 16 -18.96 0.45 -22.23
N THR A 17 -19.85 1.38 -22.56
CA THR A 17 -19.57 2.49 -23.47
C THR A 17 -19.15 3.78 -22.74
N GLU A 18 -18.35 4.61 -23.42
CA GLU A 18 -17.93 5.93 -22.93
C GLU A 18 -19.11 6.87 -22.66
N LYS A 19 -20.19 6.76 -23.45
CA LYS A 19 -21.41 7.57 -23.27
C LYS A 19 -22.04 7.40 -21.88
N THR A 20 -21.84 6.23 -21.28
CA THR A 20 -22.32 5.90 -19.93
C THR A 20 -21.22 5.98 -18.87
N ASP A 21 -20.08 6.60 -19.23
CA ASP A 21 -18.87 6.68 -18.41
C ASP A 21 -18.44 5.31 -17.88
N TYR A 22 -18.52 4.28 -18.75
CA TYR A 22 -18.15 2.91 -18.41
C TYR A 22 -18.85 2.40 -17.13
N SER A 23 -20.15 2.69 -16.97
CA SER A 23 -20.93 2.35 -15.78
C SER A 23 -20.83 0.88 -15.38
N LEU A 24 -20.76 -0.03 -16.36
CA LEU A 24 -20.57 -1.47 -16.12
C LEU A 24 -19.23 -1.74 -15.41
N TRP A 25 -18.12 -1.21 -15.92
CA TRP A 25 -16.80 -1.38 -15.29
C TRP A 25 -16.75 -0.76 -13.90
N LYS A 26 -17.35 0.41 -13.70
CA LYS A 26 -17.39 1.04 -12.38
C LYS A 26 -18.17 0.19 -11.37
N ALA A 27 -19.27 -0.43 -11.79
CA ALA A 27 -20.07 -1.31 -10.95
C ALA A 27 -19.30 -2.59 -10.56
N THR A 28 -18.44 -3.12 -11.44
CA THR A 28 -17.74 -4.39 -11.22
C THR A 28 -16.33 -4.26 -10.65
N ARG A 29 -15.67 -3.10 -10.76
CA ARG A 29 -14.25 -2.91 -10.37
C ARG A 29 -13.93 -3.23 -8.90
N SER A 30 -14.93 -3.16 -8.01
CA SER A 30 -14.76 -3.48 -6.59
C SER A 30 -15.11 -4.93 -6.24
N ILE A 31 -15.77 -5.68 -7.13
CA ILE A 31 -16.23 -7.04 -6.86
C ILE A 31 -15.05 -8.02 -6.78
N GLU A 32 -14.00 -7.79 -7.57
CA GLU A 32 -12.85 -8.71 -7.69
C GLU A 32 -11.63 -8.31 -6.86
N ARG A 33 -11.72 -7.32 -5.97
CA ARG A 33 -10.57 -6.99 -5.13
C ARG A 33 -10.47 -8.00 -3.99
N PRO A 34 -9.52 -8.96 -3.99
CA PRO A 34 -9.18 -9.64 -2.76
C PRO A 34 -8.75 -8.56 -1.77
N GLU A 35 -9.44 -8.48 -0.64
CA GLU A 35 -8.96 -7.66 0.45
C GLU A 35 -7.58 -8.18 0.82
N ASN A 36 -6.58 -7.29 0.86
CA ASN A 36 -5.23 -7.67 1.24
C ASN A 36 -5.30 -8.22 2.66
N PHE A 37 -5.28 -9.54 2.80
CA PHE A 37 -5.31 -10.19 4.09
C PHE A 37 -4.00 -9.88 4.80
N ASN A 38 -4.08 -9.05 5.84
CA ASN A 38 -2.96 -8.87 6.75
C ASN A 38 -2.83 -10.16 7.58
N PRO A 39 -1.78 -10.98 7.36
CA PRO A 39 -1.66 -12.23 8.09
C PRO A 39 -1.60 -11.95 9.59
N PRO A 40 -2.22 -12.79 10.43
CA PRO A 40 -2.11 -12.66 11.87
C PRO A 40 -0.63 -12.75 12.27
N ILE A 41 -0.22 -11.99 13.29
CA ILE A 41 1.17 -12.01 13.77
C ILE A 41 1.30 -13.17 14.77
N LYS A 42 2.27 -14.06 14.58
CA LYS A 42 2.58 -15.11 15.56
C LYS A 42 3.45 -14.54 16.68
N LYS A 43 3.03 -14.79 17.92
CA LYS A 43 3.83 -14.56 19.11
C LYS A 43 4.98 -15.56 19.18
N PRO A 44 6.07 -15.24 19.89
CA PRO A 44 7.17 -16.19 20.12
C PRO A 44 6.70 -17.45 20.86
N SER A 45 5.59 -17.40 21.60
CA SER A 45 4.96 -18.58 22.23
C SER A 45 4.30 -19.55 21.25
N GLY A 46 4.17 -19.18 19.96
CA GLY A 46 3.47 -19.96 18.93
C GLY A 46 1.99 -19.61 18.77
N ASP A 47 1.41 -18.86 19.72
CA ASP A 47 0.04 -18.37 19.64
C ASP A 47 -0.10 -17.15 18.72
N TRP A 48 -1.30 -16.87 18.23
CA TRP A 48 -1.58 -15.67 17.43
C TRP A 48 -1.83 -14.43 18.30
N ALA A 49 -1.29 -13.29 17.88
CA ALA A 49 -1.59 -11.98 18.45
C ALA A 49 -2.97 -11.51 17.96
N ARG A 50 -3.93 -11.40 18.88
CA ARG A 50 -5.34 -11.10 18.58
C ARG A 50 -5.62 -9.60 18.67
N THR A 51 -5.06 -8.93 19.68
CA THR A 51 -5.28 -7.50 19.90
C THR A 51 -4.26 -6.65 19.14
N VAL A 52 -4.59 -5.38 18.88
CA VAL A 52 -3.66 -4.43 18.24
C VAL A 52 -2.42 -4.22 19.10
N ALA A 53 -2.59 -4.16 20.42
CA ALA A 53 -1.48 -4.05 21.37
C ALA A 53 -0.54 -5.26 21.29
N GLU A 54 -1.08 -6.48 21.31
CA GLU A 54 -0.29 -7.70 21.16
C GLU A 54 0.48 -7.73 19.83
N LYS A 55 -0.14 -7.29 18.74
CA LYS A 55 0.52 -7.21 17.42
C LYS A 55 1.69 -6.25 17.44
N ALA A 56 1.50 -5.05 18.02
CA ALA A 56 2.56 -4.04 18.13
C ALA A 56 3.73 -4.55 18.98
N SER A 57 3.45 -5.13 20.15
CA SER A 57 4.47 -5.70 21.03
C SER A 57 5.24 -6.84 20.36
N THR A 58 4.54 -7.75 19.70
CA THR A 58 5.17 -8.89 19.00
C THR A 58 6.07 -8.43 17.88
N PHE A 59 5.64 -7.42 17.11
CA PHE A 59 6.46 -6.86 16.04
C PHE A 59 7.69 -6.14 16.57
N ALA A 60 7.56 -5.39 17.68
CA ALA A 60 8.71 -4.74 18.32
C ALA A 60 9.76 -5.77 18.77
N ILE A 61 9.33 -6.87 19.40
CA ILE A 61 10.23 -7.97 19.79
C ILE A 61 10.96 -8.51 18.56
N HIS A 62 10.24 -8.83 17.49
CA HIS A 62 10.85 -9.32 16.25
C HIS A 62 11.92 -8.36 15.69
N LEU A 63 11.64 -7.04 15.67
CA LEU A 63 12.63 -6.05 15.21
C LEU A 63 13.89 -6.03 16.07
N THR A 64 13.76 -6.14 17.39
CA THR A 64 14.93 -6.18 18.29
C THR A 64 15.80 -7.42 18.05
N GLU A 65 15.21 -8.53 17.63
CA GLU A 65 15.93 -9.77 17.33
C GLU A 65 16.64 -9.72 15.97
N VAL A 66 15.98 -9.14 14.97
CA VAL A 66 16.51 -9.06 13.59
C VAL A 66 17.61 -8.02 13.47
N PHE A 67 17.44 -6.86 14.11
CA PHE A 67 18.35 -5.73 13.97
C PHE A 67 19.38 -5.68 15.11
N LYS A 68 20.18 -6.73 15.25
CA LYS A 68 21.29 -6.75 16.22
C LYS A 68 22.52 -6.05 15.63
N PRO A 69 23.14 -5.09 16.35
CA PRO A 69 24.43 -4.53 15.96
C PRO A 69 25.46 -5.65 15.83
N LYS A 70 26.26 -5.65 14.75
CA LYS A 70 27.43 -6.52 14.71
C LYS A 70 28.44 -6.03 15.74
N ASP A 71 29.08 -6.96 16.43
CA ASP A 71 30.23 -6.64 17.27
C ASP A 71 31.25 -5.93 16.38
N ARG A 72 31.49 -4.64 16.67
CA ARG A 72 32.58 -3.92 16.07
C ARG A 72 33.84 -4.54 16.65
N VAL A 73 34.43 -5.50 15.94
CA VAL A 73 35.84 -5.82 16.13
C VAL A 73 36.58 -4.59 15.63
N ILE A 74 36.79 -3.63 16.54
CA ILE A 74 37.72 -2.54 16.33
C ILE A 74 39.10 -3.21 16.36
N SER A 75 39.53 -3.75 15.23
CA SER A 75 40.95 -3.98 14.98
C SER A 75 41.58 -2.61 15.06
N GLU A 76 42.42 -2.37 16.05
CA GLU A 76 43.17 -1.12 16.21
C GLU A 76 43.95 -0.85 14.91
N GLY A 77 43.38 -0.02 14.05
CA GLY A 77 43.80 0.12 12.65
C GLY A 77 42.78 0.94 11.86
N SER A 78 43.00 2.26 11.88
CA SER A 78 42.39 3.31 11.04
C SER A 78 40.87 3.58 11.16
N GLU A 79 40.47 4.17 12.29
CA GLU A 79 39.22 4.95 12.38
C GLU A 79 39.19 6.21 11.48
N ALA A 80 40.27 6.49 10.74
CA ALA A 80 40.40 7.66 9.87
C ALA A 80 39.92 7.46 8.43
N GLU A 81 39.69 6.23 7.95
CA GLU A 81 39.37 6.00 6.52
C GLU A 81 37.88 5.77 6.22
N LEU A 82 37.06 5.39 7.22
CA LEU A 82 35.62 5.16 7.03
C LEU A 82 34.74 6.43 7.16
N LEU A 83 35.35 7.61 7.21
CA LEU A 83 34.66 8.91 7.32
C LEU A 83 34.69 9.76 6.04
N THR A 84 35.05 9.17 4.89
CA THR A 84 34.77 9.79 3.59
C THR A 84 33.86 8.88 2.78
N CYS A 85 32.56 8.97 3.01
CA CYS A 85 31.60 8.73 1.94
C CYS A 85 31.42 10.07 1.21
N PRO A 86 31.98 10.27 0.00
CA PRO A 86 31.63 11.42 -0.81
C PRO A 86 30.14 11.32 -1.13
N GLN A 87 29.39 12.31 -0.64
CA GLN A 87 28.04 12.70 -1.04
C GLN A 87 27.31 11.72 -1.99
N HIS A 88 26.52 10.82 -1.43
CA HIS A 88 25.23 10.48 -2.04
C HIS A 88 24.11 10.96 -1.11
N ALA A 89 24.15 12.26 -0.81
CA ALA A 89 23.11 12.98 -0.10
C ALA A 89 21.93 13.38 -1.01
N GLU A 90 21.75 12.69 -2.15
CA GLU A 90 20.64 12.93 -3.08
C GLU A 90 19.95 11.61 -3.48
N GLN A 91 19.36 10.90 -2.50
CA GLN A 91 18.18 10.07 -2.77
C GLN A 91 17.44 9.63 -1.51
N CYS A 92 17.00 10.60 -0.69
CA CYS A 92 15.98 10.35 0.35
C CYS A 92 14.79 11.31 0.19
N ASN A 93 14.31 11.52 -1.03
CA ASN A 93 13.14 12.39 -1.27
C ASN A 93 11.79 11.66 -1.30
N ASN A 94 11.73 10.36 -0.98
CA ASN A 94 10.47 9.61 -0.96
C ASN A 94 10.20 8.90 0.38
N ILE A 95 10.54 9.53 1.51
CA ILE A 95 9.98 9.08 2.79
C ILE A 95 8.54 9.57 2.84
N ILE A 96 7.59 8.69 2.53
CA ILE A 96 6.18 8.94 2.79
C ILE A 96 5.99 8.88 4.31
N HIS A 97 5.93 10.05 4.95
CA HIS A 97 5.53 10.15 6.35
C HIS A 97 4.03 9.84 6.47
N TYR A 98 3.69 8.63 6.93
CA TYR A 98 2.32 8.34 7.34
C TYR A 98 2.13 8.81 8.79
N THR A 99 1.85 10.10 8.96
CA THR A 99 1.33 10.62 10.22
C THR A 99 -0.17 10.34 10.28
N SER A 100 -0.62 9.73 11.38
CA SER A 100 -2.04 9.49 11.62
C SER A 100 -2.74 10.82 11.86
N GLY A 101 -3.49 11.32 10.86
CA GLY A 101 -4.26 12.56 11.06
C GLY A 101 -4.83 13.32 9.86
N ASN A 102 -4.91 12.77 8.63
CA ASN A 102 -5.49 13.55 7.51
C ASN A 102 -6.76 12.91 6.91
N THR A 103 -7.91 13.22 7.52
CA THR A 103 -9.23 13.08 6.90
C THR A 103 -9.48 14.26 5.95
N LYS A 104 -8.93 14.25 4.74
CA LYS A 104 -9.44 15.07 3.63
C LYS A 104 -9.34 14.29 2.32
N GLY A 105 -10.50 14.08 1.70
CA GLY A 105 -10.64 13.40 0.41
C GLY A 105 -9.76 14.06 -0.66
N GLY A 106 -8.74 13.33 -1.10
CA GLY A 106 -7.92 13.74 -2.24
C GLY A 106 -8.70 13.51 -3.53
N SER A 107 -9.07 14.59 -4.21
CA SER A 107 -9.48 14.59 -5.61
C SER A 107 -8.34 14.02 -6.46
N VAL A 108 -8.48 12.76 -6.89
CA VAL A 108 -7.57 12.13 -7.84
C VAL A 108 -7.83 12.78 -9.20
N HIS A 109 -6.99 13.75 -9.56
CA HIS A 109 -6.89 14.20 -10.94
C HIS A 109 -6.34 13.03 -11.77
N ASN A 110 -7.25 12.30 -12.44
CA ASN A 110 -6.86 11.29 -13.41
C ASN A 110 -6.11 11.97 -14.54
N LYS A 111 -4.81 11.71 -14.64
CA LYS A 111 -3.98 12.10 -15.79
C LYS A 111 -4.62 11.48 -17.04
N LYS A 112 -5.10 12.33 -17.95
CA LYS A 112 -5.67 11.89 -19.24
C LYS A 112 -4.56 11.20 -20.04
N TYR A 113 -4.63 9.88 -20.16
CA TYR A 113 -3.84 9.17 -21.17
C TYR A 113 -4.37 9.57 -22.54
N LYS A 114 -3.51 10.16 -23.38
CA LYS A 114 -3.82 10.38 -24.79
C LYS A 114 -3.88 9.01 -25.47
N LYS A 115 -5.07 8.61 -25.96
CA LYS A 115 -5.20 7.46 -26.88
C LYS A 115 -4.59 7.87 -28.21
N GLU A 116 -3.44 7.31 -28.55
CA GLU A 116 -3.02 7.23 -29.94
C GLU A 116 -3.99 6.31 -30.69
N LYS A 117 -4.55 6.79 -31.79
CA LYS A 117 -5.46 6.02 -32.64
C LYS A 117 -4.62 5.02 -33.43
N SER A 118 -4.76 3.74 -33.11
CA SER A 118 -4.20 2.68 -33.96
C SER A 118 -5.04 2.56 -35.25
N PRO A 119 -4.42 2.36 -36.43
CA PRO A 119 -5.14 2.22 -37.70
C PRO A 119 -6.04 0.98 -37.69
N ARG A 120 -7.24 1.11 -38.28
CA ARG A 120 -8.16 0.00 -38.52
C ARG A 120 -7.66 -0.76 -39.75
N THR A 121 -7.23 -2.02 -39.57
CA THR A 121 -7.15 -3.02 -40.64
C THR A 121 -8.52 -3.66 -40.84
#